data_AF-Q0AUT7-F1
#
_entry.id   AF-Q0AUT7-F1
#
_cell.length_a   1.000
_cell.length_b   1.000
_cell.length_c   1.000
_cell.angle_alpha   90.00
_cell.angle_beta   90.00
_cell.angle_gamma   90.00
#
_symmetry.space_group_name_H-M   'P 1'
#
loop_
_entity.id
_entity.type
_entity.pdbx_description
1 polymer ?
#
loop_
_entity_poly.entity_id
_entity_poly.type
_entity_poly.pdbx_seq_one_letter_code
_entity_poly.pdbx_strand_id
1 'polypeptide(L)'
;MRLAQRAEFNSSKLFLLKMLVILLTALLGAILAVWLLGSTAFDLEGIEFRAGLTPGRSGITELHFPPFGVVEAKTHQGPVKLVISLEQIRSDTLKSHIDNLPDQKQLVEQLQSSARNKITVFALRQVAVAFLGAFLLVFLIWRPGLLKSLLYTTASTLILILILAGVFRSYDTAAFREPEYKGVLSMAPVAIKFASDSLSDLQKIRDNTRQIVSNLGLLFSSSNSLTVMANPEEQGQVVKILLVSDIHSNPVGIVLCKSLAARFKVDFLINAGDLTDMGSQLETGATQELATVGVPQLFVGGNHDSPETLNFITTLPDSQVLNGEMISLKGVKVLGFADPLSASKAVEYESQEAERESLKEQVSRIEEAVAAQGRPDILVVHNYRLGKEIAPLAGLVVAGHDHRIRIEEGPDGVFVDPGTTGASGLRGLYSEKGISYSAAIAYLLPGSGLLAVDMVQYNPVSHQFSLERQVFQSTEPDDLVPDRDAHST
;
A
#
# COMPACT_ATOMS: atom_id res chain seq x y z
N MET A 1 -96.32 -10.85 5.06
CA MET A 1 -94.99 -10.18 5.17
C MET A 1 -93.98 -11.29 5.46
N ARG A 2 -93.22 -11.87 4.50
CA ARG A 2 -92.12 -11.31 3.67
C ARG A 2 -91.16 -10.47 4.54
N LEU A 3 -89.88 -10.76 4.73
CA LEU A 3 -88.92 -11.64 4.04
C LEU A 3 -87.83 -12.12 5.02
N ALA A 4 -87.53 -13.42 5.04
CA ALA A 4 -86.25 -13.94 5.49
C ALA A 4 -85.37 -14.15 4.26
N GLN A 5 -84.44 -13.23 4.02
CA GLN A 5 -83.51 -13.31 2.89
C GLN A 5 -82.36 -14.23 3.30
N ARG A 6 -82.47 -15.52 2.94
CA ARG A 6 -81.32 -16.45 2.98
C ARG A 6 -80.26 -15.90 2.04
N ALA A 7 -79.10 -15.54 2.57
CA ALA A 7 -77.92 -15.30 1.75
C ALA A 7 -77.56 -16.60 1.03
N GLU A 8 -77.86 -16.70 -0.26
CA GLU A 8 -77.37 -17.78 -1.11
C GLU A 8 -75.85 -17.68 -1.19
N PHE A 9 -75.16 -18.46 -0.36
CA PHE A 9 -73.73 -18.67 -0.50
C PHE A 9 -73.47 -19.40 -1.83
N ASN A 10 -73.00 -18.65 -2.83
CA ASN A 10 -72.69 -19.15 -4.16
C ASN A 10 -71.59 -20.23 -4.08
N SER A 11 -71.98 -21.51 -4.23
CA SER A 11 -71.12 -22.69 -4.11
C SER A 11 -69.88 -22.64 -4.99
N SER A 12 -69.96 -21.97 -6.14
CA SER A 12 -68.84 -21.73 -7.05
C SER A 12 -67.73 -20.89 -6.43
N LYS A 13 -68.06 -19.90 -5.58
CA LYS A 13 -67.05 -19.07 -4.88
C LYS A 13 -66.28 -19.87 -3.83
N LEU A 14 -66.97 -20.76 -3.11
CA LEU A 14 -66.36 -21.60 -2.10
C LEU A 14 -65.41 -22.64 -2.73
N PHE A 15 -65.80 -23.19 -3.89
CA PHE A 15 -64.96 -24.09 -4.68
C PHE A 15 -63.68 -23.40 -5.18
N LEU A 16 -63.81 -22.19 -5.76
CA LEU A 16 -62.67 -21.39 -6.21
C LEU A 16 -61.73 -21.03 -5.06
N LEU A 17 -62.29 -20.63 -3.91
CA LEU A 17 -61.50 -20.31 -2.72
C LEU A 17 -60.70 -21.53 -2.24
N LYS A 18 -61.32 -22.72 -2.20
CA LYS A 18 -60.63 -23.96 -1.82
C LYS A 18 -59.50 -24.30 -2.79
N MET A 19 -59.71 -24.15 -4.09
CA MET A 19 -58.65 -24.38 -5.09
C MET A 19 -57.49 -23.39 -4.93
N LEU A 20 -57.80 -22.12 -4.68
CA LEU A 20 -56.80 -21.08 -4.44
C LEU A 20 -55.95 -21.39 -3.20
N VAL A 21 -56.57 -21.79 -2.10
CA VAL A 21 -55.86 -22.14 -0.85
C VAL A 21 -54.95 -23.35 -1.05
N ILE A 22 -55.40 -24.38 -1.79
CA ILE A 22 -54.56 -25.55 -2.10
C ILE A 22 -53.38 -25.14 -2.99
N LEU A 23 -53.59 -24.28 -3.98
CA LEU A 23 -52.52 -23.77 -4.84
C LEU A 23 -51.50 -22.95 -4.05
N LEU A 24 -51.95 -22.08 -3.14
CA LEU A 24 -51.06 -21.33 -2.24
C LEU A 24 -50.27 -22.26 -1.31
N THR A 25 -50.92 -23.33 -0.82
CA THR A 25 -50.25 -24.37 -0.03
C THR A 25 -49.15 -25.05 -0.85
N ALA A 26 -49.44 -25.41 -2.11
CA ALA A 26 -48.45 -25.99 -3.03
C ALA A 26 -47.27 -25.04 -3.29
N LEU A 27 -47.55 -23.75 -3.51
CA LEU A 27 -46.52 -22.74 -3.74
C LEU A 27 -45.65 -22.54 -2.49
N LEU A 28 -46.25 -22.49 -1.31
CA LEU A 28 -45.52 -22.42 -0.04
C LEU A 28 -44.63 -23.64 0.16
N GLY A 29 -45.13 -24.85 -0.15
CA GLY A 29 -44.36 -26.09 -0.08
C GLY A 29 -43.16 -26.09 -1.02
N ALA A 30 -43.32 -25.58 -2.25
CA ALA A 30 -42.23 -25.40 -3.19
C ALA A 30 -41.15 -24.43 -2.67
N ILE A 31 -41.57 -23.26 -2.18
CA ILE A 31 -40.66 -22.23 -1.65
C ILE A 31 -39.88 -22.75 -0.44
N LEU A 32 -40.57 -23.40 0.51
CA LEU A 32 -39.93 -23.97 1.70
C LEU A 32 -38.93 -25.07 1.35
N ALA A 33 -39.27 -25.95 0.41
CA ALA A 33 -38.36 -27.00 -0.02
C ALA A 33 -37.11 -26.45 -0.71
N VAL A 34 -37.26 -25.46 -1.60
CA VAL A 34 -36.13 -24.78 -2.24
C VAL A 34 -35.24 -24.09 -1.21
N TRP A 35 -35.85 -23.38 -0.24
CA TRP A 35 -35.11 -22.66 0.78
C TRP A 35 -34.31 -23.59 1.70
N LEU A 36 -34.90 -24.71 2.14
CA LEU A 36 -34.30 -25.60 3.13
C LEU A 36 -33.40 -26.70 2.51
N LEU A 37 -33.77 -27.21 1.35
CA LEU A 37 -33.16 -28.40 0.73
C LEU A 37 -32.51 -28.11 -0.63
N GLY A 38 -32.67 -26.90 -1.16
CA GLY A 38 -32.16 -26.50 -2.47
C GLY A 38 -30.65 -26.21 -2.50
N SER A 39 -29.98 -26.08 -1.35
CA SER A 39 -28.55 -25.76 -1.33
C SER A 39 -27.73 -26.83 -2.07
N THR A 40 -26.82 -26.43 -2.95
CA THR A 40 -26.00 -27.34 -3.76
C THR A 40 -24.55 -26.89 -3.74
N ALA A 41 -23.65 -27.81 -3.42
CA ALA A 41 -22.22 -27.62 -3.56
C ALA A 41 -21.79 -27.86 -5.01
N PHE A 42 -20.89 -27.04 -5.52
CA PHE A 42 -20.28 -27.19 -6.82
C PHE A 42 -18.82 -26.75 -6.75
N ASP A 43 -17.98 -27.47 -7.49
CA ASP A 43 -16.57 -27.14 -7.64
C ASP A 43 -16.33 -26.36 -8.93
N LEU A 44 -15.49 -25.33 -8.82
CA LEU A 44 -14.93 -24.57 -9.93
C LEU A 44 -13.41 -24.51 -9.75
N GLU A 45 -12.68 -25.24 -10.59
CA GLU A 45 -11.21 -25.21 -10.64
C GLU A 45 -10.53 -25.38 -9.26
N GLY A 46 -11.04 -26.31 -8.45
CA GLY A 46 -10.48 -26.60 -7.12
C GLY A 46 -10.97 -25.68 -6.00
N ILE A 47 -11.94 -24.81 -6.29
CA ILE A 47 -12.64 -24.00 -5.29
C ILE A 47 -14.06 -24.53 -5.14
N GLU A 48 -14.41 -24.95 -3.93
CA GLU A 48 -15.74 -25.45 -3.61
C GLU A 48 -16.65 -24.32 -3.11
N PHE A 49 -17.76 -24.15 -3.83
CA PHE A 49 -18.80 -23.18 -3.50
C PHE A 49 -20.11 -23.87 -3.19
N ARG A 50 -20.89 -23.28 -2.29
CA ARG A 50 -22.26 -23.69 -2.00
C ARG A 50 -23.24 -22.61 -2.40
N ALA A 51 -24.11 -22.91 -3.37
CA ALA A 51 -25.19 -22.00 -3.79
C ALA A 51 -26.53 -22.39 -3.16
N GLY A 52 -27.33 -21.38 -2.84
CA GLY A 52 -28.71 -21.54 -2.39
C GLY A 52 -29.57 -20.34 -2.75
N LEU A 53 -30.89 -20.55 -2.78
CA LEU A 53 -31.89 -19.50 -2.97
C LEU A 53 -32.62 -19.28 -1.65
N THR A 54 -32.69 -18.03 -1.21
CA THR A 54 -33.42 -17.63 -0.01
C THR A 54 -34.50 -16.61 -0.36
N PRO A 55 -35.67 -16.62 0.31
CA PRO A 55 -36.66 -15.57 0.13
C PRO A 55 -36.09 -14.20 0.53
N GLY A 56 -36.34 -13.18 -0.29
CA GLY A 56 -35.82 -11.83 -0.10
C GLY A 56 -36.86 -10.75 -0.40
N ARG A 57 -36.57 -9.51 0.03
CA ARG A 57 -37.37 -8.34 -0.37
C ARG A 57 -36.90 -7.73 -1.70
N SER A 58 -35.66 -8.01 -2.08
CA SER A 58 -34.99 -7.48 -3.27
C SER A 58 -34.07 -8.54 -3.88
N GLY A 59 -33.83 -8.43 -5.19
CA GLY A 59 -33.01 -9.37 -5.93
C GLY A 59 -31.53 -9.06 -5.76
N ILE A 60 -30.94 -9.65 -4.73
CA ILE A 60 -29.52 -9.50 -4.40
C ILE A 60 -28.79 -10.83 -4.54
N THR A 61 -27.52 -10.76 -4.92
CA THR A 61 -26.59 -11.89 -4.82
C THR A 61 -25.58 -11.57 -3.72
N GLU A 62 -25.43 -12.49 -2.76
CA GLU A 62 -24.46 -12.42 -1.68
C GLU A 62 -23.38 -13.49 -1.91
N LEU A 63 -22.13 -13.06 -1.98
CA LEU A 63 -20.95 -13.92 -2.03
C LEU A 63 -20.28 -13.93 -0.66
N HIS A 64 -20.32 -15.06 0.03
CA HIS A 64 -19.76 -15.21 1.38
C HIS A 64 -18.36 -15.81 1.28
N PHE A 65 -17.39 -15.16 1.92
CA PHE A 65 -16.01 -15.61 2.02
C PHE A 65 -15.62 -15.73 3.50
N PRO A 66 -16.05 -16.76 4.23
CA PRO A 66 -15.70 -16.92 5.64
C PRO A 66 -14.17 -17.13 5.81
N PRO A 67 -13.54 -16.54 6.85
CA PRO A 67 -14.07 -15.60 7.85
C PRO A 67 -14.02 -14.12 7.42
N PHE A 68 -13.62 -13.84 6.18
CA PHE A 68 -13.25 -12.50 5.70
C PHE A 68 -14.43 -11.56 5.45
N GLY A 69 -15.61 -12.08 5.11
CA GLY A 69 -16.81 -11.26 5.02
C GLY A 69 -17.72 -11.62 3.84
N VAL A 70 -18.52 -10.64 3.40
CA VAL A 70 -19.55 -10.81 2.37
C VAL A 70 -19.43 -9.71 1.33
N VAL A 71 -19.61 -10.08 0.05
CA VAL A 71 -19.74 -9.16 -1.07
C VAL A 71 -21.18 -9.24 -1.58
N GLU A 72 -21.91 -8.13 -1.54
CA GLU A 72 -23.33 -8.05 -1.90
C GLU A 72 -23.53 -7.17 -3.14
N ALA A 73 -24.37 -7.61 -4.08
CA ALA A 73 -24.74 -6.82 -5.25
C ALA A 73 -26.23 -6.98 -5.62
N LYS A 74 -26.87 -5.86 -6.01
CA LYS A 74 -28.24 -5.84 -6.55
C LYS A 74 -28.25 -6.32 -8.00
N THR A 75 -28.39 -7.62 -8.16
CA THR A 75 -28.14 -8.30 -9.45
C THR A 75 -29.39 -8.53 -10.27
N HIS A 76 -30.58 -8.63 -9.66
CA HIS A 76 -31.79 -9.01 -10.39
C HIS A 76 -33.04 -8.38 -9.79
N GLN A 77 -34.17 -8.50 -10.50
CA GLN A 77 -35.46 -8.10 -9.99
C GLN A 77 -36.20 -9.31 -9.41
N GLY A 78 -36.81 -9.15 -8.24
CA GLY A 78 -37.64 -10.18 -7.62
C GLY A 78 -37.35 -10.41 -6.14
N PRO A 79 -38.21 -11.19 -5.45
CA PRO A 79 -38.15 -11.40 -4.02
C PRO A 79 -37.25 -12.60 -3.65
N VAL A 80 -36.08 -12.73 -4.26
CA VAL A 80 -35.18 -13.86 -4.07
C VAL A 80 -33.77 -13.34 -3.84
N LYS A 81 -33.03 -13.97 -2.93
CA LYS A 81 -31.59 -13.74 -2.78
C LYS A 81 -30.84 -14.99 -3.16
N LEU A 82 -29.83 -14.81 -4.01
CA LEU A 82 -28.88 -15.86 -4.36
C LEU A 82 -27.71 -15.78 -3.38
N VAL A 83 -27.50 -16.82 -2.59
CA VAL A 83 -26.40 -16.89 -1.63
C VAL A 83 -25.39 -17.90 -2.16
N ILE A 84 -24.15 -17.48 -2.33
CA ILE A 84 -23.04 -18.33 -2.75
C ILE A 84 -21.96 -18.22 -1.69
N SER A 85 -21.64 -19.32 -1.02
CA SER A 85 -20.65 -19.36 0.05
C SER A 85 -19.43 -20.15 -0.38
N LEU A 86 -18.24 -19.60 -0.18
CA LEU A 86 -16.98 -20.33 -0.29
C LEU A 86 -16.86 -21.29 0.90
N GLU A 87 -16.75 -22.59 0.61
CA GLU A 87 -16.61 -23.63 1.65
C GLU A 87 -15.14 -24.03 1.81
N GLN A 88 -14.46 -24.34 0.71
CA GLN A 88 -13.09 -24.86 0.75
C GLN A 88 -12.29 -24.49 -0.49
N ILE A 89 -10.99 -24.23 -0.31
CA ILE A 89 -10.01 -24.08 -1.38
C ILE A 89 -9.09 -25.30 -1.35
N ARG A 90 -9.01 -26.06 -2.45
CA ARG A 90 -8.13 -27.23 -2.54
C ARG A 90 -6.70 -26.82 -2.90
N SER A 91 -5.75 -27.29 -2.09
CA SER A 91 -4.35 -26.82 -2.07
C SER A 91 -3.47 -27.37 -3.21
N ASP A 92 -3.89 -28.46 -3.83
CA ASP A 92 -3.24 -29.16 -4.94
C ASP A 92 -3.40 -28.40 -6.27
N THR A 93 -4.59 -27.89 -6.56
CA THR A 93 -4.88 -27.07 -7.74
C THR A 93 -4.21 -25.69 -7.69
N LEU A 94 -4.11 -25.07 -6.51
CA LEU A 94 -3.50 -23.75 -6.35
C LEU A 94 -2.00 -23.76 -6.70
N LYS A 95 -1.27 -24.81 -6.32
CA LYS A 95 0.17 -24.95 -6.61
C LYS A 95 0.43 -25.07 -8.12
N SER A 96 -0.35 -25.91 -8.81
CA SER A 96 -0.19 -26.11 -10.26
C SER A 96 -0.46 -24.86 -11.11
N HIS A 97 -1.29 -23.93 -10.63
CA HIS A 97 -1.59 -22.65 -11.29
C HIS A 97 -0.57 -21.54 -11.00
N ILE A 98 0.15 -21.64 -9.87
CA ILE A 98 1.27 -20.75 -9.56
C ILE A 98 2.48 -21.09 -10.44
N ASP A 99 2.70 -22.38 -10.71
CA ASP A 99 3.85 -22.85 -11.50
C ASP A 99 3.66 -22.68 -13.01
N ASN A 100 2.42 -22.62 -13.51
CA ASN A 100 2.10 -22.38 -14.92
C ASN A 100 0.93 -21.39 -15.01
N LEU A 101 1.21 -20.07 -15.04
CA LEU A 101 0.17 -19.06 -15.23
C LEU A 101 -0.52 -19.26 -16.59
N PRO A 102 -1.82 -19.63 -16.63
CA PRO A 102 -2.57 -19.74 -17.88
C PRO A 102 -2.76 -18.35 -18.51
N ASP A 103 -2.91 -18.31 -19.84
CA ASP A 103 -3.33 -17.09 -20.54
C ASP A 103 -4.71 -16.64 -19.99
N GLN A 104 -4.80 -15.37 -19.60
CA GLN A 104 -5.97 -14.78 -18.90
C GLN A 104 -7.28 -15.02 -19.67
N LYS A 105 -7.22 -15.03 -21.01
CA LYS A 105 -8.39 -15.29 -21.86
C LYS A 105 -8.89 -16.74 -21.77
N GLN A 106 -7.98 -17.71 -21.78
CA GLN A 106 -8.34 -19.12 -21.70
C GLN A 106 -8.95 -19.47 -20.35
N LEU A 107 -8.43 -18.89 -19.27
CA LEU A 107 -8.97 -19.06 -17.91
C LEU A 107 -10.40 -18.53 -17.81
N VAL A 108 -10.66 -17.33 -18.37
CA VAL A 108 -12.00 -16.72 -18.36
C VAL A 108 -13.01 -17.55 -19.16
N GLU A 109 -12.65 -18.03 -20.34
CA GLU A 109 -13.53 -18.88 -21.17
C GLU A 109 -13.85 -20.23 -20.48
N GLN A 110 -12.84 -20.86 -19.87
CA GLN A 110 -13.02 -22.09 -19.11
C GLN A 110 -13.94 -21.89 -17.91
N LEU A 111 -13.72 -20.85 -17.11
CA LEU A 111 -14.57 -20.51 -15.97
C LEU A 111 -16.02 -20.24 -16.41
N GLN A 112 -16.22 -19.50 -17.51
CA GLN A 112 -17.56 -19.18 -18.00
C GLN A 112 -18.32 -20.43 -18.47
N SER A 113 -17.66 -21.32 -19.20
CA SER A 113 -18.28 -22.57 -19.69
C SER A 113 -18.61 -23.54 -18.55
N SER A 114 -17.69 -23.69 -17.59
CA SER A 114 -17.89 -24.50 -16.38
C SER A 114 -19.04 -23.96 -15.52
N ALA A 115 -19.09 -22.64 -15.30
CA ALA A 115 -20.16 -22.01 -14.55
C ALA A 115 -21.54 -22.24 -15.17
N ARG A 116 -21.67 -22.12 -16.51
CA ARG A 116 -22.96 -22.32 -17.20
C ARG A 116 -23.53 -23.72 -17.01
N ASN A 117 -22.68 -24.75 -17.07
CA ASN A 117 -23.10 -26.13 -16.86
C ASN A 117 -23.55 -26.36 -15.41
N LYS A 118 -22.81 -25.84 -14.43
CA LYS A 118 -23.18 -25.95 -13.00
C LYS A 118 -24.47 -25.20 -12.68
N ILE A 119 -24.68 -24.02 -13.24
CA ILE A 119 -25.94 -23.25 -13.10
C ILE A 119 -27.13 -24.03 -13.63
N THR A 120 -26.98 -24.69 -14.78
CA THR A 120 -28.07 -25.51 -15.37
C THR A 120 -28.45 -26.67 -14.46
N VAL A 121 -27.46 -27.40 -13.93
CA VAL A 121 -27.67 -28.49 -12.98
C VAL A 121 -28.33 -27.99 -11.69
N PHE A 122 -27.87 -26.84 -11.18
CA PHE A 122 -28.44 -26.19 -10.02
C PHE A 122 -29.93 -25.84 -10.24
N ALA A 123 -30.27 -25.22 -11.37
CA ALA A 123 -31.64 -24.84 -11.71
C ALA A 123 -32.56 -26.07 -11.82
N LEU A 124 -32.12 -27.14 -12.50
CA LEU A 124 -32.88 -28.38 -12.60
C LEU A 124 -33.13 -29.01 -11.22
N ARG A 125 -32.14 -28.98 -10.33
CA ARG A 125 -32.29 -29.45 -8.95
C ARG A 125 -33.30 -28.62 -8.17
N GLN A 126 -33.33 -27.29 -8.34
CA GLN A 126 -34.34 -26.45 -7.69
C GLN A 126 -35.76 -26.82 -8.14
N VAL A 127 -35.96 -27.07 -9.43
CA VAL A 127 -37.25 -27.50 -9.97
C VAL A 127 -37.69 -28.84 -9.38
N ALA A 128 -36.78 -29.81 -9.29
CA ALA A 128 -37.08 -31.12 -8.71
C ALA A 128 -37.44 -31.04 -7.20
N VAL A 129 -36.67 -30.26 -6.44
CA VAL A 129 -36.89 -30.04 -4.99
C VAL A 129 -38.20 -29.28 -4.77
N ALA A 130 -38.49 -28.25 -5.57
CA ALA A 130 -39.74 -27.51 -5.52
C ALA A 130 -40.95 -28.41 -5.79
N PHE A 131 -40.86 -29.25 -6.83
CA PHE A 131 -41.92 -30.18 -7.20
C PHE A 131 -42.19 -31.19 -6.08
N LEU A 132 -41.14 -31.78 -5.51
CA LEU A 132 -41.26 -32.72 -4.40
C LEU A 132 -41.86 -32.06 -3.15
N GLY A 133 -41.40 -30.86 -2.81
CA GLY A 133 -41.91 -30.06 -1.70
C GLY A 133 -43.39 -29.72 -1.82
N ALA A 134 -43.78 -29.20 -2.99
CA ALA A 134 -45.18 -28.90 -3.28
C ALA A 134 -46.07 -30.15 -3.24
N PHE A 135 -45.62 -31.26 -3.84
CA PHE A 135 -46.35 -32.53 -3.83
C PHE A 135 -46.57 -33.05 -2.41
N LEU A 136 -45.50 -33.15 -1.61
CA LEU A 136 -45.58 -33.64 -0.24
C LEU A 136 -46.51 -32.76 0.60
N LEU A 137 -46.34 -31.44 0.55
CA LEU A 137 -47.14 -30.53 1.37
C LEU A 137 -48.64 -30.60 1.03
N VAL A 138 -48.99 -30.62 -0.27
CA VAL A 138 -50.41 -30.77 -0.70
C VAL A 138 -50.96 -32.15 -0.36
N PHE A 139 -50.20 -33.21 -0.61
CA PHE A 139 -50.62 -34.58 -0.37
C PHE A 139 -50.86 -34.86 1.12
N LEU A 140 -49.95 -34.40 2.01
CA LEU A 140 -50.08 -34.62 3.45
C LEU A 140 -51.24 -33.83 4.07
N ILE A 141 -51.39 -32.54 3.72
CA ILE A 141 -52.37 -31.64 4.34
C ILE A 141 -53.78 -31.89 3.80
N TRP A 142 -53.93 -31.89 2.47
CA TRP A 142 -55.25 -31.83 1.82
C TRP A 142 -55.76 -33.19 1.35
N ARG A 143 -54.87 -34.19 1.24
CA ARG A 143 -55.16 -35.56 0.78
C ARG A 143 -56.15 -35.66 -0.40
N PRO A 144 -56.02 -34.85 -1.48
CA PRO A 144 -57.06 -34.75 -2.52
C PRO A 144 -57.06 -35.91 -3.53
N GLY A 145 -56.14 -36.88 -3.39
CA GLY A 145 -55.86 -37.95 -4.35
C GLY A 145 -54.69 -37.61 -5.28
N LEU A 146 -54.03 -38.65 -5.83
CA LEU A 146 -52.76 -38.52 -6.58
C LEU A 146 -52.84 -37.55 -7.76
N LEU A 147 -53.87 -37.68 -8.61
CA LEU A 147 -54.04 -36.85 -9.81
C LEU A 147 -54.22 -35.36 -9.48
N LYS A 148 -55.00 -35.05 -8.42
CA LYS A 148 -55.24 -33.66 -8.01
C LYS A 148 -53.99 -33.05 -7.38
N SER A 149 -53.29 -33.78 -6.52
CA SER A 149 -52.00 -33.33 -5.98
C SER A 149 -51.03 -33.01 -7.11
N LEU A 150 -50.91 -33.89 -8.12
CA LEU A 150 -50.02 -33.69 -9.25
C LEU A 150 -50.37 -32.43 -10.06
N LEU A 151 -51.66 -32.14 -10.26
CA LEU A 151 -52.11 -30.93 -10.96
C LEU A 151 -51.70 -29.65 -10.20
N TYR A 152 -51.96 -29.58 -8.89
CA TYR A 152 -51.61 -28.41 -8.08
C TYR A 152 -50.08 -28.23 -7.98
N THR A 153 -49.33 -29.32 -7.81
CA THR A 153 -47.87 -29.31 -7.82
C THR A 153 -47.31 -28.82 -9.15
N THR A 154 -47.86 -29.28 -10.27
CA THR A 154 -47.40 -28.86 -11.61
C THR A 154 -47.67 -27.36 -11.81
N ALA A 155 -48.86 -26.90 -11.45
CA ALA A 155 -49.21 -25.48 -11.52
C ALA A 155 -48.32 -24.59 -10.65
N SER A 156 -48.06 -24.97 -9.38
CA SER A 156 -47.20 -24.19 -8.49
C SER A 156 -45.73 -24.21 -8.91
N THR A 157 -45.24 -25.35 -9.41
CA THR A 157 -43.88 -25.47 -9.93
C THR A 157 -43.70 -24.63 -11.20
N LEU A 158 -44.71 -24.59 -12.09
CA LEU A 158 -44.69 -23.73 -13.28
C LEU A 158 -44.65 -22.24 -12.90
N ILE A 159 -45.43 -21.83 -11.90
CA ILE A 159 -45.37 -20.46 -11.36
C ILE A 159 -43.97 -20.14 -10.84
N LEU A 160 -43.35 -21.05 -10.08
CA LEU A 160 -42.00 -20.85 -9.57
C LEU A 160 -40.96 -20.78 -10.70
N ILE A 161 -41.07 -21.64 -11.73
CA ILE A 161 -40.21 -21.60 -12.91
C ILE A 161 -40.31 -20.24 -13.60
N LEU A 162 -41.52 -19.68 -13.75
CA LEU A 162 -41.72 -18.36 -14.36
C LEU A 162 -41.06 -17.25 -13.53
N ILE A 163 -41.16 -17.31 -12.20
CA ILE A 163 -40.49 -16.36 -11.30
C ILE A 163 -38.96 -16.47 -11.46
N LEU A 164 -38.41 -17.69 -11.40
CA LEU A 164 -36.96 -17.92 -11.55
C LEU A 164 -36.47 -17.52 -12.94
N ALA A 165 -37.22 -17.79 -14.01
CA ALA A 165 -36.90 -17.34 -15.35
C ALA A 165 -36.86 -15.82 -15.46
N GLY A 166 -37.77 -15.11 -14.77
CA GLY A 166 -37.73 -13.64 -14.64
C GLY A 166 -36.49 -13.15 -13.91
N VAL A 167 -36.11 -13.83 -12.82
CA VAL A 167 -34.86 -13.56 -12.09
C VAL A 167 -33.63 -13.74 -12.99
N PHE A 168 -33.50 -14.88 -13.68
CA PHE A 168 -32.39 -15.15 -14.59
C PHE A 168 -32.32 -14.17 -15.76
N ARG A 169 -33.48 -13.77 -16.31
CA ARG A 169 -33.54 -12.79 -17.41
C ARG A 169 -33.14 -11.38 -16.98
N SER A 170 -33.46 -11.01 -15.74
CA SER A 170 -33.12 -9.70 -15.18
C SER A 170 -31.75 -9.67 -14.51
N TYR A 171 -30.97 -10.76 -14.60
CA TYR A 171 -29.67 -10.87 -13.95
C TYR A 171 -28.62 -10.02 -14.66
N ASP A 172 -28.12 -9.01 -13.95
CA ASP A 172 -27.05 -8.12 -14.39
C ASP A 172 -25.74 -8.47 -13.68
N THR A 173 -24.79 -9.02 -14.43
CA THR A 173 -23.43 -9.28 -13.94
C THR A 173 -22.64 -8.00 -13.70
N ALA A 174 -22.99 -6.89 -14.36
CA ALA A 174 -22.32 -5.61 -14.19
C ALA A 174 -22.58 -4.98 -12.82
N ALA A 175 -23.61 -5.43 -12.08
CA ALA A 175 -23.87 -4.99 -10.71
C ALA A 175 -22.69 -5.27 -9.75
N PHE A 176 -21.82 -6.24 -10.06
CA PHE A 176 -20.59 -6.51 -9.30
C PHE A 176 -19.45 -5.52 -9.57
N ARG A 177 -19.65 -4.51 -10.42
CA ARG A 177 -18.69 -3.41 -10.60
C ARG A 177 -18.71 -2.44 -9.41
N GLU A 178 -19.86 -2.30 -8.77
CA GLU A 178 -20.05 -1.47 -7.57
C GLU A 178 -20.70 -2.30 -6.44
N PRO A 179 -20.04 -3.36 -5.95
CA PRO A 179 -20.62 -4.20 -4.91
C PRO A 179 -20.42 -3.57 -3.53
N GLU A 180 -21.28 -3.95 -2.59
CA GLU A 180 -21.18 -3.58 -1.19
C GLU A 180 -20.36 -4.63 -0.43
N TYR A 181 -19.27 -4.21 0.21
CA TYR A 181 -18.38 -5.09 0.97
C TYR A 181 -18.68 -5.00 2.47
N LYS A 182 -18.85 -6.15 3.12
CA LYS A 182 -19.13 -6.26 4.56
C LYS A 182 -18.07 -7.11 5.25
N GLY A 183 -17.76 -6.80 6.51
CA GLY A 183 -16.72 -7.48 7.28
C GLY A 183 -15.30 -6.97 6.98
N VAL A 184 -14.29 -7.82 7.14
CA VAL A 184 -12.86 -7.48 6.87
C VAL A 184 -12.66 -7.11 5.40
N LEU A 185 -13.45 -7.71 4.49
CA LEU A 185 -13.44 -7.37 3.06
C LEU A 185 -13.84 -5.93 2.75
N SER A 186 -14.42 -5.16 3.68
CA SER A 186 -14.69 -3.73 3.49
C SER A 186 -13.43 -2.89 3.21
N MET A 187 -12.25 -3.39 3.57
CA MET A 187 -10.96 -2.76 3.30
C MET A 187 -10.36 -3.12 1.92
N ALA A 188 -10.88 -4.15 1.25
CA ALA A 188 -10.33 -4.62 -0.03
C ALA A 188 -10.39 -3.57 -1.15
N PRO A 189 -11.48 -2.79 -1.33
CA PRO A 189 -11.52 -1.74 -2.34
C PRO A 189 -10.45 -0.66 -2.13
N VAL A 190 -10.15 -0.34 -0.87
CA VAL A 190 -9.09 0.64 -0.53
C VAL A 190 -7.74 0.11 -0.97
N ALA A 191 -7.43 -1.15 -0.68
CA ALA A 191 -6.17 -1.79 -1.10
C ALA A 191 -6.04 -1.94 -2.62
N ILE A 192 -7.12 -2.32 -3.32
CA ILE A 192 -7.12 -2.46 -4.79
C ILE A 192 -7.00 -1.10 -5.46
N LYS A 193 -7.75 -0.10 -4.98
CA LYS A 193 -7.65 1.27 -5.47
C LYS A 193 -6.25 1.83 -5.22
N PHE A 194 -5.69 1.61 -4.04
CA PHE A 194 -4.30 1.95 -3.72
C PHE A 194 -3.32 1.32 -4.71
N ALA A 195 -3.44 0.02 -5.00
CA ALA A 195 -2.55 -0.65 -5.94
C ALA A 195 -2.71 -0.12 -7.39
N SER A 196 -3.95 0.06 -7.86
CA SER A 196 -4.24 0.56 -9.20
C SER A 196 -3.83 2.02 -9.39
N ASP A 197 -4.16 2.88 -8.43
CA ASP A 197 -3.80 4.30 -8.44
C ASP A 197 -2.27 4.41 -8.38
N SER A 198 -1.60 3.70 -7.47
CA SER A 198 -0.14 3.65 -7.39
C SER A 198 0.52 3.18 -8.70
N LEU A 199 0.01 2.12 -9.35
CA LEU A 199 0.54 1.63 -10.63
C LEU A 199 0.33 2.62 -11.78
N SER A 200 -0.84 3.26 -11.84
CA SER A 200 -1.16 4.24 -12.90
C SER A 200 -0.41 5.56 -12.70
N ASP A 201 -0.24 5.98 -11.45
CA ASP A 201 0.53 7.15 -11.05
C ASP A 201 2.01 6.88 -11.28
N LEU A 202 2.53 5.69 -10.95
CA LEU A 202 3.89 5.25 -11.31
C LEU A 202 4.16 5.32 -12.81
N GLN A 203 3.20 4.92 -13.67
CA GLN A 203 3.36 5.01 -15.11
C GLN A 203 3.37 6.46 -15.62
N LYS A 204 2.47 7.32 -15.11
CA LYS A 204 2.45 8.76 -15.44
C LYS A 204 3.71 9.46 -14.92
N ILE A 205 4.16 9.09 -13.73
CA ILE A 205 5.40 9.57 -13.09
C ILE A 205 6.62 9.17 -13.91
N ARG A 206 6.70 7.92 -14.40
CA ARG A 206 7.80 7.46 -15.27
C ARG A 206 7.85 8.25 -16.59
N ASP A 207 6.70 8.61 -17.13
CA ASP A 207 6.63 9.44 -18.34
C ASP A 207 7.03 10.90 -18.05
N ASN A 208 6.68 11.43 -16.88
CA ASN A 208 7.14 12.74 -16.39
C ASN A 208 8.61 12.72 -15.93
N THR A 209 9.18 11.56 -15.59
CA THR A 209 10.59 11.38 -15.21
C THR A 209 11.53 11.74 -16.37
N ARG A 210 11.14 11.49 -17.62
CA ARG A 210 11.92 11.93 -18.78
C ARG A 210 12.03 13.45 -18.87
N GLN A 211 11.02 14.19 -18.38
CA GLN A 211 11.06 15.66 -18.27
C GLN A 211 11.86 16.14 -17.05
N ILE A 212 11.75 15.43 -15.91
CA ILE A 212 12.59 15.63 -14.71
C ILE A 212 14.08 15.55 -15.09
N VAL A 213 14.48 14.51 -15.84
CA VAL A 213 15.86 14.28 -16.30
C VAL A 213 16.29 15.25 -17.41
N SER A 214 15.36 15.76 -18.23
CA SER A 214 15.60 16.74 -19.29
C SER A 214 15.94 18.13 -18.76
N ASN A 215 15.26 18.57 -17.69
CA ASN A 215 15.45 19.91 -17.11
C ASN A 215 16.71 20.04 -16.22
N LEU A 216 17.31 18.91 -15.82
CA LEU A 216 18.60 18.84 -15.12
C LEU A 216 19.79 19.40 -15.94
N GLY A 217 19.63 19.61 -17.26
CA GLY A 217 20.68 20.15 -18.12
C GLY A 217 21.16 21.56 -17.73
N LEU A 218 20.34 22.35 -17.04
CA LEU A 218 20.70 23.70 -16.56
C LEU A 218 21.47 23.70 -15.23
N LEU A 219 21.37 22.63 -14.43
CA LEU A 219 22.08 22.52 -13.14
C LEU A 219 23.56 22.14 -13.32
N PHE A 220 23.95 21.61 -14.48
CA PHE A 220 25.31 21.15 -14.74
C PHE A 220 26.31 22.30 -14.96
N SER A 221 25.88 23.45 -15.49
CA SER A 221 26.77 24.58 -15.74
C SER A 221 27.37 25.18 -14.47
N SER A 222 26.74 24.98 -13.30
CA SER A 222 27.24 25.42 -12.00
C SER A 222 27.99 24.33 -11.20
N SER A 223 27.83 23.04 -11.51
CA SER A 223 28.55 21.96 -10.80
C SER A 223 30.05 21.94 -11.13
N ASN A 224 30.43 22.23 -12.38
CA ASN A 224 31.83 22.29 -12.83
C ASN A 224 32.67 23.42 -12.19
N SER A 225 32.07 24.35 -11.43
CA SER A 225 32.83 25.43 -10.77
C SER A 225 33.49 25.04 -9.44
N LEU A 226 33.10 23.91 -8.82
CA LEU A 226 33.78 23.42 -7.60
C LEU A 226 35.15 22.83 -7.88
N THR A 227 35.35 22.30 -9.08
CA THR A 227 36.68 21.90 -9.58
C THR A 227 37.63 23.09 -9.68
N VAL A 228 37.17 24.34 -9.46
CA VAL A 228 38.03 25.53 -9.46
C VAL A 228 38.46 25.93 -8.04
N MET A 229 37.82 25.41 -6.98
CA MET A 229 38.09 25.82 -5.59
C MET A 229 39.09 24.93 -4.85
N ALA A 230 39.22 23.66 -5.24
CA ALA A 230 40.31 22.80 -4.77
C ALA A 230 41.56 23.03 -5.63
N ASN A 231 42.74 22.96 -5.01
CA ASN A 231 43.99 23.00 -5.76
C ASN A 231 43.97 21.91 -6.85
N PRO A 232 44.58 22.12 -8.03
CA PRO A 232 44.59 21.15 -9.12
C PRO A 232 44.99 19.72 -8.72
N GLU A 233 45.80 19.58 -7.67
CA GLU A 233 46.26 18.30 -7.12
C GLU A 233 45.21 17.62 -6.21
N GLU A 234 44.30 18.40 -5.61
CA GLU A 234 43.25 17.96 -4.66
C GLU A 234 41.90 17.72 -5.35
N GLN A 235 41.71 18.24 -6.57
CA GLN A 235 40.47 18.07 -7.35
C GLN A 235 40.08 16.60 -7.57
N GLY A 236 41.06 15.70 -7.65
CA GLY A 236 40.83 14.25 -7.77
C GLY A 236 40.51 13.54 -6.45
N GLN A 237 40.54 14.25 -5.32
CA GLN A 237 40.39 13.71 -3.98
C GLN A 237 39.07 14.13 -3.30
N VAL A 238 38.32 15.07 -3.90
CA VAL A 238 37.03 15.52 -3.38
C VAL A 238 36.00 14.41 -3.49
N VAL A 239 35.45 14.02 -2.34
CA VAL A 239 34.40 13.01 -2.21
C VAL A 239 33.03 13.68 -2.28
N LYS A 240 32.17 13.18 -3.17
CA LYS A 240 30.80 13.69 -3.39
C LYS A 240 29.79 12.76 -2.76
N ILE A 241 28.94 13.29 -1.89
CA ILE A 241 28.04 12.48 -1.06
C ILE A 241 26.62 12.96 -1.29
N LEU A 242 25.75 12.06 -1.75
CA LEU A 242 24.31 12.36 -1.85
C LEU A 242 23.65 12.16 -0.49
N LEU A 243 23.11 13.23 0.08
CA LEU A 243 22.37 13.24 1.34
C LEU A 243 20.87 13.26 1.05
N VAL A 244 20.15 12.29 1.60
CA VAL A 244 18.70 12.14 1.46
C VAL A 244 18.06 11.80 2.80
N SER A 245 16.77 12.05 2.92
CA SER A 245 15.96 11.68 4.08
C SER A 245 14.48 11.64 3.69
N ASP A 246 13.64 11.01 4.51
CA ASP A 246 12.18 11.10 4.43
C ASP A 246 11.68 10.69 3.03
N ILE A 247 12.16 9.54 2.55
CA ILE A 247 11.78 8.92 1.27
C ILE A 247 10.36 8.36 1.36
N HIS A 248 9.98 7.80 2.52
CA HIS A 248 8.62 7.30 2.81
C HIS A 248 8.03 6.42 1.69
N SER A 249 8.80 5.44 1.23
CA SER A 249 8.38 4.50 0.18
C SER A 249 7.99 5.19 -1.14
N ASN A 250 8.39 6.45 -1.37
CA ASN A 250 7.99 7.20 -2.56
C ASN A 250 8.88 6.82 -3.76
N PRO A 251 8.30 6.26 -4.83
CA PRO A 251 9.06 5.82 -6.00
C PRO A 251 9.70 6.99 -6.78
N VAL A 252 9.10 8.18 -6.76
CA VAL A 252 9.70 9.38 -7.37
C VAL A 252 10.99 9.76 -6.65
N GLY A 253 11.01 9.62 -5.32
CA GLY A 253 12.21 9.84 -4.51
C GLY A 253 13.35 8.91 -4.91
N ILE A 254 13.05 7.62 -5.14
CA ILE A 254 14.06 6.64 -5.58
C ILE A 254 14.64 7.02 -6.95
N VAL A 255 13.78 7.44 -7.88
CA VAL A 255 14.19 7.91 -9.21
C VAL A 255 15.02 9.18 -9.13
N LEU A 256 14.68 10.10 -8.21
CA LEU A 256 15.46 11.30 -7.94
C LEU A 256 16.85 10.94 -7.41
N CYS A 257 16.95 10.04 -6.43
CA CYS A 257 18.23 9.54 -5.91
C CYS A 257 19.13 9.01 -7.04
N LYS A 258 18.57 8.12 -7.88
CA LYS A 258 19.30 7.55 -9.03
C LYS A 258 19.77 8.61 -10.01
N SER A 259 18.91 9.58 -10.30
CA SER A 259 19.23 10.66 -11.23
C SER A 259 20.32 11.57 -10.68
N LEU A 260 20.23 11.98 -9.41
CA LEU A 260 21.23 12.83 -8.78
C LEU A 260 22.56 12.09 -8.64
N ALA A 261 22.54 10.84 -8.18
CA ALA A 261 23.75 10.03 -8.03
C ALA A 261 24.51 9.89 -9.35
N ALA A 262 23.81 9.52 -10.43
CA ALA A 262 24.41 9.36 -11.75
C ALA A 262 24.89 10.69 -12.37
N ARG A 263 24.15 11.79 -12.16
CA ARG A 263 24.45 13.09 -12.79
C ARG A 263 25.58 13.84 -12.09
N PHE A 264 25.57 13.87 -10.76
CA PHE A 264 26.63 14.50 -9.97
C PHE A 264 27.86 13.59 -9.83
N LYS A 265 27.72 12.31 -10.22
CA LYS A 265 28.73 11.26 -10.06
C LYS A 265 29.16 11.18 -8.61
N VAL A 266 28.17 11.00 -7.73
CA VAL A 266 28.43 10.88 -6.29
C VAL A 266 29.18 9.58 -6.01
N ASP A 267 30.03 9.59 -5.01
CA ASP A 267 30.83 8.45 -4.60
C ASP A 267 30.04 7.48 -3.72
N PHE A 268 29.11 8.00 -2.91
CA PHE A 268 28.17 7.22 -2.11
C PHE A 268 26.95 8.07 -1.67
N LEU A 269 25.96 7.40 -1.11
CA LEU A 269 24.71 7.97 -0.62
C LEU A 269 24.60 7.77 0.90
N ILE A 270 24.09 8.79 1.62
CA ILE A 270 23.67 8.70 3.01
C ILE A 270 22.18 8.99 3.09
N ASN A 271 21.41 8.07 3.68
CA ASN A 271 20.02 8.25 4.04
C ASN A 271 19.90 8.48 5.56
N ALA A 272 19.40 9.65 5.96
CA ALA A 272 19.23 10.06 7.35
C ALA A 272 17.94 9.54 8.01
N GLY A 273 17.19 8.66 7.37
CA GLY A 273 16.06 7.95 7.95
C GLY A 273 14.75 8.11 7.17
N ASP A 274 13.73 7.43 7.66
CA ASP A 274 12.40 7.37 7.07
C ASP A 274 12.44 6.89 5.62
N LEU A 275 13.03 5.71 5.44
CA LEU A 275 12.95 5.00 4.18
C LEU A 275 11.50 4.59 3.88
N THR A 276 10.75 4.23 4.92
CA THR A 276 9.36 3.76 4.85
C THR A 276 8.37 4.74 5.49
N ASP A 277 7.07 4.62 5.21
CA ASP A 277 6.00 5.46 5.82
C ASP A 277 5.34 4.73 7.01
N MET A 278 5.30 3.40 7.00
CA MET A 278 4.67 2.60 8.07
C MET A 278 5.57 1.51 8.66
N GLY A 279 6.85 1.43 8.28
CA GLY A 279 7.78 0.42 8.79
C GLY A 279 7.40 -1.02 8.41
N SER A 280 6.64 -1.24 7.33
CA SER A 280 6.11 -2.55 6.96
C SER A 280 6.95 -3.28 5.91
N GLN A 281 6.95 -4.62 5.95
CA GLN A 281 7.65 -5.44 4.94
C GLN A 281 7.07 -5.30 3.52
N LEU A 282 5.82 -4.88 3.37
CA LEU A 282 5.24 -4.65 2.05
C LEU A 282 5.83 -3.41 1.38
N GLU A 283 6.18 -2.40 2.18
CA GLU A 283 6.80 -1.16 1.71
C GLU A 283 8.26 -1.34 1.30
N THR A 284 9.01 -2.20 2.01
CA THR A 284 10.42 -2.45 1.67
C THR A 284 10.58 -3.03 0.27
N GLY A 285 9.62 -3.82 -0.21
CA GLY A 285 9.59 -4.27 -1.61
C GLY A 285 9.55 -3.13 -2.61
N ALA A 286 8.86 -2.01 -2.29
CA ALA A 286 8.79 -0.84 -3.16
C ALA A 286 10.09 0.00 -3.14
N THR A 287 10.93 -0.15 -2.13
CA THR A 287 12.22 0.56 -2.01
C THR A 287 13.40 -0.25 -2.53
N GLN A 288 13.19 -1.50 -2.99
CA GLN A 288 14.23 -2.37 -3.53
C GLN A 288 14.98 -1.75 -4.72
N GLU A 289 14.35 -0.87 -5.49
CA GLU A 289 15.00 -0.16 -6.60
C GLU A 289 16.16 0.75 -6.16
N LEU A 290 16.28 1.10 -4.87
CA LEU A 290 17.46 1.79 -4.33
C LEU A 290 18.75 1.00 -4.57
N ALA A 291 18.68 -0.33 -4.59
CA ALA A 291 19.84 -1.17 -4.96
C ALA A 291 20.39 -0.83 -6.36
N THR A 292 19.60 -0.19 -7.22
CA THR A 292 19.97 0.16 -8.59
C THR A 292 20.57 1.57 -8.73
N VAL A 293 20.75 2.31 -7.63
CA VAL A 293 21.44 3.63 -7.65
C VAL A 293 22.91 3.46 -8.06
N GLY A 294 23.54 2.33 -7.72
CA GLY A 294 24.86 1.94 -8.24
C GLY A 294 26.06 2.56 -7.52
N VAL A 295 25.85 3.09 -6.31
CA VAL A 295 26.90 3.57 -5.39
C VAL A 295 26.67 2.96 -4.01
N PRO A 296 27.71 2.84 -3.15
CA PRO A 296 27.53 2.44 -1.77
C PRO A 296 26.53 3.33 -1.01
N GLN A 297 25.80 2.76 -0.05
CA GLN A 297 24.72 3.43 0.65
C GLN A 297 24.82 3.21 2.16
N LEU A 298 24.78 4.30 2.92
CA LEU A 298 24.75 4.29 4.37
C LEU A 298 23.37 4.74 4.85
N PHE A 299 22.80 4.03 5.82
CA PHE A 299 21.44 4.28 6.31
C PHE A 299 21.41 4.43 7.82
N VAL A 300 20.62 5.38 8.29
CA VAL A 300 20.14 5.48 9.67
C VAL A 300 18.64 5.18 9.65
N GLY A 301 18.11 4.53 10.69
CA GLY A 301 16.66 4.34 10.81
C GLY A 301 15.97 5.61 11.29
N GLY A 302 14.86 5.99 10.65
CA GLY A 302 14.00 7.07 11.14
C GLY A 302 12.85 6.55 12.02
N ASN A 303 11.96 7.44 12.48
CA ASN A 303 10.86 7.05 13.36
C ASN A 303 9.74 6.29 12.61
N HIS A 304 9.67 6.38 11.28
CA HIS A 304 8.77 5.58 10.46
C HIS A 304 9.38 4.25 9.99
N ASP A 305 10.65 4.00 10.30
CA ASP A 305 11.30 2.72 10.04
C ASP A 305 11.14 1.77 11.23
N SER A 306 11.44 0.49 11.00
CA SER A 306 11.29 -0.59 11.98
C SER A 306 12.49 -1.53 11.94
N PRO A 307 12.61 -2.47 12.90
CA PRO A 307 13.63 -3.52 12.82
C PRO A 307 13.52 -4.33 11.52
N GLU A 308 12.32 -4.53 11.00
CA GLU A 308 12.10 -5.16 9.70
C GLU A 308 12.67 -4.34 8.53
N THR A 309 12.48 -3.01 8.54
CA THR A 309 13.08 -2.10 7.53
C THR A 309 14.60 -2.12 7.60
N LEU A 310 15.19 -2.04 8.79
CA LEU A 310 16.65 -2.06 8.97
C LEU A 310 17.26 -3.40 8.52
N ASN A 311 16.62 -4.52 8.86
CA ASN A 311 17.05 -5.84 8.39
C ASN A 311 16.97 -5.94 6.87
N PHE A 312 15.92 -5.42 6.25
CA PHE A 312 15.83 -5.37 4.80
C PHE A 312 16.99 -4.59 4.16
N ILE A 313 17.37 -3.44 4.70
CA ILE A 313 18.50 -2.65 4.20
C ILE A 313 19.80 -3.48 4.19
N THR A 314 20.04 -4.28 5.22
CA THR A 314 21.24 -5.16 5.26
C THR A 314 21.25 -6.25 4.18
N THR A 315 20.11 -6.54 3.55
CA THR A 315 20.02 -7.46 2.41
C THR A 315 20.26 -6.80 1.06
N LEU A 316 20.25 -5.46 1.01
CA LEU A 316 20.51 -4.72 -0.22
C LEU A 316 22.01 -4.74 -0.53
N PRO A 317 22.41 -4.88 -1.81
CA PRO A 317 23.80 -4.81 -2.20
C PRO A 317 24.39 -3.43 -1.90
N ASP A 318 25.67 -3.42 -1.51
CA ASP A 318 26.44 -2.20 -1.20
C ASP A 318 25.75 -1.25 -0.20
N SER A 319 24.93 -1.80 0.71
CA SER A 319 24.18 -1.04 1.71
C SER A 319 24.62 -1.41 3.13
N GLN A 320 24.71 -0.41 4.01
CA GLN A 320 25.08 -0.60 5.40
C GLN A 320 24.23 0.28 6.33
N VAL A 321 23.76 -0.31 7.42
CA VAL A 321 23.07 0.42 8.50
C VAL A 321 24.11 0.94 9.48
N LEU A 322 24.05 2.24 9.79
CA LEU A 322 24.87 2.90 10.81
C LEU A 322 24.23 2.70 12.19
N ASN A 323 24.95 2.03 13.08
CA ASN A 323 24.45 1.55 14.37
C ASN A 323 25.35 1.94 15.55
N GLY A 324 26.03 3.10 15.45
CA GLY A 324 26.95 3.61 16.47
C GLY A 324 28.41 3.14 16.33
N GLU A 325 28.74 2.40 15.28
CA GLU A 325 30.12 2.08 14.90
C GLU A 325 30.60 3.02 13.78
N MET A 326 31.81 3.56 13.91
CA MET A 326 32.41 4.43 12.91
C MET A 326 32.87 3.62 11.69
N ILE A 327 32.42 4.04 10.51
CA ILE A 327 32.79 3.44 9.23
C ILE A 327 33.61 4.44 8.43
N SER A 328 34.63 3.96 7.71
CA SER A 328 35.38 4.79 6.78
C SER A 328 35.09 4.39 5.34
N LEU A 329 34.62 5.34 4.55
CA LEU A 329 34.33 5.15 3.13
C LEU A 329 34.99 6.27 2.32
N LYS A 330 35.83 5.92 1.35
CA LYS A 330 36.61 6.90 0.54
C LYS A 330 37.44 7.88 1.39
N GLY A 331 37.90 7.45 2.56
CA GLY A 331 38.65 8.30 3.50
C GLY A 331 37.79 9.21 4.38
N VAL A 332 36.47 9.17 4.23
CA VAL A 332 35.49 9.90 5.06
C VAL A 332 35.03 9.01 6.21
N LYS A 333 35.14 9.49 7.44
CA LYS A 333 34.66 8.82 8.66
C LYS A 333 33.21 9.19 8.93
N VAL A 334 32.33 8.20 8.86
CA VAL A 334 30.89 8.35 9.06
C VAL A 334 30.49 7.59 10.32
N LEU A 335 29.78 8.27 11.21
CA LEU A 335 29.15 7.70 12.39
C LEU A 335 27.65 7.97 12.31
N GLY A 336 26.80 7.06 12.76
CA GLY A 336 25.36 7.31 12.73
C GLY A 336 24.57 6.48 13.73
N PHE A 337 23.42 7.02 14.12
CA PHE A 337 22.55 6.47 15.15
C PHE A 337 21.09 6.52 14.70
N ALA A 338 20.47 5.35 14.64
CA ALA A 338 19.03 5.20 14.39
C ALA A 338 18.18 5.95 15.42
N ASP A 339 17.05 6.49 14.98
CA ASP A 339 16.03 7.03 15.88
C ASP A 339 15.59 5.95 16.88
N PRO A 340 15.46 6.27 18.18
CA PRO A 340 15.03 5.29 19.18
C PRO A 340 13.71 4.58 18.83
N LEU A 341 12.78 5.25 18.13
CA LEU A 341 11.50 4.66 17.73
C LEU A 341 11.66 3.53 16.69
N SER A 342 12.72 3.57 15.90
CA SER A 342 13.05 2.52 14.90
C SER A 342 13.30 1.13 15.50
N ALA A 343 13.49 1.06 16.83
CA ALA A 343 13.57 -0.20 17.56
C ALA A 343 12.20 -0.87 17.79
N SER A 344 11.11 -0.21 17.38
CA SER A 344 9.72 -0.63 17.59
C SER A 344 8.86 -0.40 16.35
N LYS A 345 7.53 -0.58 16.48
CA LYS A 345 6.55 -0.19 15.45
C LYS A 345 5.83 1.12 15.78
N ALA A 346 6.17 1.75 16.90
CA ALA A 346 5.65 3.05 17.24
C ALA A 346 6.33 4.09 16.36
N VAL A 347 5.54 4.98 15.75
CA VAL A 347 6.05 6.05 14.89
C VAL A 347 6.08 7.41 15.59
N GLU A 348 5.53 7.49 16.80
CA GLU A 348 5.49 8.68 17.65
C GLU A 348 5.72 8.27 19.11
N TYR A 349 6.27 9.19 19.90
CA TYR A 349 6.45 9.02 21.34
C TYR A 349 5.10 9.16 22.07
N GLU A 350 4.96 8.46 23.21
CA GLU A 350 3.74 8.51 24.02
C GLU A 350 3.46 9.90 24.62
N SER A 351 4.52 10.69 24.84
CA SER A 351 4.43 12.08 25.30
C SER A 351 5.68 12.88 24.90
N GLN A 352 5.60 14.20 24.99
CA GLN A 352 6.74 15.09 24.76
C GLN A 352 7.86 14.89 25.80
N GLU A 353 7.51 14.54 27.03
CA GLU A 353 8.49 14.19 28.06
C GLU A 353 9.25 12.92 27.69
N ALA A 354 8.55 11.90 27.17
CA ALA A 354 9.17 10.66 26.71
C ALA A 354 10.12 10.90 25.53
N GLU A 355 9.70 11.72 24.55
CA GLU A 355 10.57 12.18 23.45
C GLU A 355 11.83 12.84 24.01
N ARG A 356 11.68 13.80 24.92
CA ARG A 356 12.80 14.57 25.46
C ARG A 356 13.80 13.71 26.22
N GLU A 357 13.34 12.77 27.03
CA GLU A 357 14.24 11.86 27.76
C GLU A 357 14.97 10.90 26.80
N SER A 358 14.27 10.40 25.78
CA SER A 358 14.88 9.54 24.76
C SER A 358 15.97 10.27 23.96
N LEU A 359 15.73 11.52 23.57
CA LEU A 359 16.72 12.34 22.88
C LEU A 359 17.96 12.62 23.76
N LYS A 360 17.79 12.88 25.05
CA LYS A 360 18.93 13.06 25.99
C LYS A 360 19.78 11.80 26.12
N GLU A 361 19.13 10.64 26.22
CA GLU A 361 19.83 9.36 26.26
C GLU A 361 20.63 9.14 24.96
N GLN A 362 20.03 9.47 23.82
CA GLN A 362 20.69 9.37 22.52
C GLN A 362 21.90 10.32 22.41
N VAL A 363 21.80 11.57 22.87
CA VAL A 363 22.94 12.51 22.94
C VAL A 363 24.08 11.92 23.77
N SER A 364 23.78 11.38 24.96
CA SER A 364 24.78 10.78 25.84
C SER A 364 25.53 9.63 25.15
N ARG A 365 24.79 8.76 24.45
CA ARG A 365 25.38 7.65 23.67
C ARG A 365 26.25 8.13 22.51
N ILE A 366 25.85 9.21 21.85
CA ILE A 366 26.62 9.82 20.76
C ILE A 366 27.93 10.38 21.30
N GLU A 367 27.89 11.16 22.39
CA GLU A 367 29.07 11.74 23.02
C GLU A 367 30.05 10.65 23.49
N GLU A 368 29.56 9.58 24.11
CA GLU A 368 30.36 8.44 24.52
C GLU A 368 31.06 7.77 23.31
N ALA A 369 30.33 7.56 22.21
CA ALA A 369 30.88 6.96 21.00
C ALA A 369 31.93 7.86 20.34
N VAL A 370 31.69 9.17 20.27
CA VAL A 370 32.65 10.15 19.72
C VAL A 370 33.90 10.23 20.61
N ALA A 371 33.74 10.20 21.93
CA ALA A 371 34.87 10.16 22.86
C ALA A 371 35.71 8.88 22.71
N ALA A 372 35.06 7.73 22.46
CA ALA A 372 35.72 6.44 22.33
C ALA A 372 36.37 6.21 20.96
N GLN A 373 35.72 6.64 19.87
CA GLN A 373 36.11 6.33 18.49
C GLN A 373 36.79 7.52 17.80
N GLY A 374 36.77 8.70 18.42
CA GLY A 374 37.25 9.95 17.86
C GLY A 374 36.17 10.73 17.11
N ARG A 375 36.50 11.97 16.76
CA ARG A 375 35.61 12.88 16.03
C ARG A 375 35.34 12.37 14.59
N PRO A 376 34.08 12.14 14.18
CA PRO A 376 33.74 11.78 12.81
C PRO A 376 33.78 12.98 11.86
N ASP A 377 33.97 12.72 10.57
CA ASP A 377 33.79 13.73 9.53
C ASP A 377 32.30 14.02 9.33
N ILE A 378 31.47 12.96 9.34
CA ILE A 378 30.02 13.02 9.18
C ILE A 378 29.33 12.26 10.31
N LEU A 379 28.37 12.91 10.96
CA LEU A 379 27.50 12.30 11.96
C LEU A 379 26.04 12.33 11.47
N VAL A 380 25.39 11.16 11.45
CA VAL A 380 24.06 10.99 10.87
C VAL A 380 23.06 10.58 11.94
N VAL A 381 21.97 11.32 12.07
CA VAL A 381 20.86 11.06 12.98
C VAL A 381 19.56 11.37 12.24
N HIS A 382 18.40 10.92 12.73
CA HIS A 382 17.15 11.28 12.07
C HIS A 382 16.54 12.58 12.60
N ASN A 383 16.47 12.76 13.93
CA ASN A 383 15.82 13.91 14.54
C ASN A 383 16.62 15.21 14.37
N TYR A 384 16.06 16.20 13.67
CA TYR A 384 16.73 17.49 13.42
C TYR A 384 17.09 18.28 14.69
N ARG A 385 16.31 18.18 15.76
CA ARG A 385 16.58 18.94 17.00
C ARG A 385 17.85 18.43 17.66
N LEU A 386 17.97 17.11 17.73
CA LEU A 386 19.16 16.43 18.22
C LEU A 386 20.35 16.69 17.28
N GLY A 387 20.15 16.63 15.96
CA GLY A 387 21.18 16.94 14.97
C GLY A 387 21.78 18.35 15.13
N LYS A 388 20.95 19.36 15.44
CA LYS A 388 21.42 20.72 15.74
C LYS A 388 22.22 20.79 17.04
N GLU A 389 21.76 20.10 18.08
CA GLU A 389 22.43 20.08 19.39
C GLU A 389 23.83 19.46 19.29
N ILE A 390 23.99 18.39 18.51
CA ILE A 390 25.25 17.66 18.34
C ILE A 390 26.13 18.19 17.21
N ALA A 391 25.75 19.29 16.54
CA ALA A 391 26.50 19.88 15.43
C ALA A 391 28.02 20.05 15.71
N PRO A 392 28.45 20.48 16.93
CA PRO A 392 29.87 20.61 17.26
C PRO A 392 30.66 19.28 17.29
N LEU A 393 29.99 18.13 17.38
CA LEU A 393 30.64 16.83 17.54
C LEU A 393 31.22 16.25 16.24
N ALA A 394 30.95 16.86 15.08
CA ALA A 394 31.42 16.40 13.77
C ALA A 394 31.77 17.57 12.85
N GLY A 395 32.41 17.31 11.71
CA GLY A 395 32.57 18.35 10.68
C GLY A 395 31.24 18.68 9.98
N LEU A 396 30.43 17.65 9.73
CA LEU A 396 29.11 17.73 9.15
C LEU A 396 28.13 16.85 9.96
N VAL A 397 26.98 17.38 10.34
CA VAL A 397 25.86 16.62 10.89
C VAL A 397 24.71 16.62 9.91
N VAL A 398 24.15 15.43 9.64
CA VAL A 398 23.03 15.23 8.71
C VAL A 398 21.82 14.71 9.48
N ALA A 399 20.66 15.35 9.31
CA ALA A 399 19.39 14.92 9.89
C ALA A 399 18.18 15.14 8.96
N GLY A 400 16.98 14.74 9.39
CA GLY A 400 15.72 14.88 8.64
C GLY A 400 14.51 15.10 9.56
N HIS A 401 13.42 14.35 9.35
CA HIS A 401 12.20 14.29 10.19
C HIS A 401 11.19 15.44 10.03
N ASP A 402 11.62 16.70 9.84
CA ASP A 402 10.66 17.82 9.70
C ASP A 402 10.37 18.24 8.24
N HIS A 403 10.96 17.51 7.29
CA HIS A 403 10.78 17.65 5.85
C HIS A 403 11.26 19.01 5.29
N ARG A 404 12.14 19.74 6.01
CA ARG A 404 12.62 21.05 5.58
C ARG A 404 14.10 21.02 5.24
N ILE A 405 14.40 21.22 3.96
CA ILE A 405 15.77 21.41 3.52
C ILE A 405 16.37 22.67 4.16
N ARG A 406 17.54 22.53 4.79
CA ARG A 406 18.24 23.64 5.45
C ARG A 406 19.73 23.36 5.63
N ILE A 407 20.50 24.43 5.75
CA ILE A 407 21.90 24.40 6.17
C ILE A 407 22.08 25.43 7.28
N GLU A 408 22.72 25.03 8.37
CA GLU A 408 23.05 25.90 9.49
C GLU A 408 24.52 25.72 9.86
N GLU A 409 25.29 26.81 9.77
CA GLU A 409 26.72 26.83 10.10
C GLU A 409 26.91 27.23 11.57
N GLY A 410 27.64 26.41 12.32
CA GLY A 410 28.05 26.68 13.69
C GLY A 410 29.57 26.83 13.81
N PRO A 411 30.08 27.22 15.00
CA PRO A 411 31.51 27.47 15.21
C PRO A 411 32.40 26.24 14.92
N ASP A 412 31.89 25.06 15.21
CA ASP A 412 32.65 23.81 15.19
C ASP A 412 32.06 22.77 14.23
N GLY A 413 31.04 23.09 13.43
CA GLY A 413 30.43 22.12 12.53
C GLY A 413 29.26 22.68 11.73
N VAL A 414 28.90 21.96 10.67
CA VAL A 414 27.79 22.33 9.78
C VAL A 414 26.65 21.33 9.98
N PHE A 415 25.44 21.83 10.19
CA PHE A 415 24.22 21.04 10.21
C PHE A 415 23.53 21.12 8.84
N VAL A 416 23.19 19.98 8.25
CA VAL A 416 22.46 19.86 6.99
C VAL A 416 21.24 18.97 7.17
N ASP A 417 20.10 19.49 6.73
CA ASP A 417 18.88 18.72 6.52
C ASP A 417 18.60 18.69 5.03
N PRO A 418 18.57 17.52 4.35
CA PRO A 418 18.26 17.43 2.93
C PRO A 418 16.76 17.61 2.64
N GLY A 419 15.93 17.76 3.67
CA GLY A 419 14.48 17.88 3.60
C GLY A 419 13.81 16.53 3.31
N THR A 420 12.83 16.52 2.41
CA THR A 420 12.09 15.31 2.05
C THR A 420 12.35 14.86 0.62
N THR A 421 13.13 13.79 0.48
CA THR A 421 13.38 13.17 -0.82
C THR A 421 12.14 12.44 -1.35
N GLY A 422 11.20 12.09 -0.47
CA GLY A 422 9.93 11.47 -0.82
C GLY A 422 8.73 12.41 -0.89
N ALA A 423 8.92 13.73 -0.69
CA ALA A 423 7.84 14.71 -0.62
C ALA A 423 6.69 14.33 0.34
N SER A 424 7.01 13.77 1.51
CA SER A 424 6.05 13.18 2.47
C SER A 424 5.36 11.89 2.00
N GLY A 425 6.06 11.04 1.26
CA GLY A 425 5.59 9.73 0.85
C GLY A 425 4.49 9.77 -0.20
N LEU A 426 3.70 8.70 -0.28
CA LEU A 426 2.56 8.60 -1.20
C LEU A 426 1.48 9.67 -0.92
N ARG A 427 1.37 10.13 0.33
CA ARG A 427 0.47 11.23 0.73
C ARG A 427 0.82 12.53 0.01
N GLY A 428 2.11 12.76 -0.25
CA GLY A 428 2.63 13.88 -1.01
C GLY A 428 2.16 13.94 -2.46
N LEU A 429 2.07 12.77 -3.12
CA LEU A 429 1.61 12.65 -4.52
C LEU A 429 0.18 13.14 -4.72
N TYR A 430 -0.66 12.95 -3.71
CA TYR A 430 -2.07 13.36 -3.72
C TYR A 430 -2.31 14.76 -3.12
N SER A 431 -1.27 15.44 -2.64
CA SER A 431 -1.42 16.75 -2.03
C SER A 431 -1.61 17.84 -3.09
N GLU A 432 -2.70 18.62 -2.99
CA GLU A 432 -2.94 19.77 -3.87
C GLU A 432 -1.86 20.87 -3.71
N LYS A 433 -1.14 20.86 -2.58
CA LYS A 433 -0.05 21.79 -2.28
C LYS A 433 1.25 21.44 -3.02
N GLY A 434 1.39 20.20 -3.51
CA GLY A 434 2.56 19.71 -4.23
C GLY A 434 3.87 19.95 -3.48
N ILE A 435 4.10 19.17 -2.42
CA ILE A 435 5.31 19.22 -1.62
C ILE A 435 6.53 19.03 -2.52
N SER A 436 7.51 19.94 -2.41
CA SER A 436 8.74 19.84 -3.19
C SER A 436 9.56 18.65 -2.71
N TYR A 437 10.10 17.90 -3.67
CA TYR A 437 11.14 16.91 -3.41
C TYR A 437 12.44 17.63 -3.15
N SER A 438 13.27 17.11 -2.24
CA SER A 438 14.57 17.72 -1.96
C SER A 438 15.66 16.70 -1.62
N ALA A 439 16.90 17.09 -1.86
CA ALA A 439 18.10 16.35 -1.50
C ALA A 439 19.28 17.33 -1.39
N ALA A 440 20.39 16.89 -0.82
CA ALA A 440 21.63 17.68 -0.80
C ALA A 440 22.82 16.88 -1.34
N ILE A 441 23.80 17.55 -1.95
CA ILE A 441 25.09 16.95 -2.32
C ILE A 441 26.18 17.65 -1.52
N ALA A 442 26.83 16.92 -0.62
CA ALA A 442 27.99 17.42 0.12
C ALA A 442 29.29 17.10 -0.62
N TYR A 443 30.21 18.06 -0.63
CA TYR A 443 31.54 17.93 -1.21
C TYR A 443 32.55 18.01 -0.07
N LEU A 444 33.21 16.90 0.20
CA LEU A 444 34.12 16.76 1.34
C LEU A 444 35.53 16.43 0.84
N LEU A 445 36.54 17.11 1.37
CA LEU A 445 37.93 16.73 1.15
C LEU A 445 38.41 15.99 2.40
N PRO A 446 38.73 14.68 2.30
CA PRO A 446 39.21 13.91 3.45
C PRO A 446 40.38 14.59 4.15
N GLY A 447 40.27 14.81 5.48
CA GLY A 447 41.28 15.51 6.28
C GLY A 447 41.15 17.03 6.33
N SER A 448 40.53 17.66 5.32
CA SER A 448 40.32 19.13 5.28
C SER A 448 38.89 19.55 5.61
N GLY A 449 37.92 18.64 5.46
CA GLY A 449 36.52 18.87 5.85
C GLY A 449 35.58 19.25 4.70
N LEU A 450 34.44 19.83 5.05
CA LEU A 450 33.36 20.17 4.12
C LEU A 450 33.73 21.41 3.29
N LEU A 451 33.66 21.30 1.97
CA LEU A 451 33.96 22.39 1.03
C LEU A 451 32.69 23.12 0.59
N ALA A 452 31.63 22.37 0.28
CA ALA A 452 30.37 22.91 -0.20
C ALA A 452 29.22 21.94 -0.01
N VAL A 453 28.00 22.48 -0.03
CA VAL A 453 26.76 21.72 -0.10
C VAL A 453 25.86 22.32 -1.17
N ASP A 454 25.38 21.45 -2.07
CA ASP A 454 24.40 21.76 -3.10
C ASP A 454 23.01 21.30 -2.63
N MET A 455 22.11 22.22 -2.35
CA MET A 455 20.70 21.96 -2.05
C MET A 455 19.90 21.86 -3.35
N VAL A 456 19.33 20.69 -3.63
CA VAL A 456 18.48 20.45 -4.80
C VAL A 456 17.03 20.38 -4.35
N GLN A 457 16.16 21.11 -5.03
CA GLN A 457 14.71 20.94 -4.87
C GLN A 457 14.03 20.76 -6.23
N TYR A 458 12.94 20.00 -6.23
CA TYR A 458 12.05 19.83 -7.37
C TYR A 458 10.61 20.06 -6.94
N ASN A 459 9.97 21.07 -7.54
CA ASN A 459 8.57 21.35 -7.30
C ASN A 459 7.70 20.59 -8.32
N PRO A 460 6.83 19.66 -7.87
CA PRO A 460 6.03 18.84 -8.79
C PRO A 460 4.90 19.62 -9.48
N VAL A 461 4.49 20.78 -8.96
CA VAL A 461 3.43 21.63 -9.54
C VAL A 461 3.97 22.50 -10.66
N SER A 462 5.11 23.17 -10.43
CA SER A 462 5.72 24.03 -11.45
C SER A 462 6.65 23.27 -12.40
N HIS A 463 6.99 22.01 -12.08
CA HIS A 463 7.98 21.20 -12.77
C HIS A 463 9.38 21.84 -12.84
N GLN A 464 9.70 22.71 -11.87
CA GLN A 464 10.97 23.43 -11.81
C GLN A 464 11.92 22.77 -10.82
N PHE A 465 13.20 22.79 -11.18
CA PHE A 465 14.30 22.49 -10.28
C PHE A 465 14.92 23.79 -9.78
N SER A 466 15.32 23.80 -8.51
CA SER A 466 16.28 24.76 -7.97
C SER A 466 17.52 24.04 -7.48
N LEU A 467 18.66 24.72 -7.62
CA LEU A 467 19.93 24.32 -7.06
C LEU A 467 20.53 25.55 -6.38
N GLU A 468 20.77 25.44 -5.08
CA GLU A 468 21.42 26.46 -4.28
C GLU A 468 22.71 25.88 -3.70
N ARG A 469 23.83 26.59 -3.87
CA ARG A 469 25.13 26.17 -3.36
C ARG A 469 25.53 27.05 -2.19
N GLN A 470 25.91 26.41 -1.09
CA GLN A 470 26.65 27.04 0.00
C GLN A 470 28.10 26.54 -0.01
N VAL A 471 29.05 27.46 0.10
CA VAL A 471 30.49 27.17 0.12
C VAL A 471 31.02 27.49 1.51
N PHE A 472 31.90 26.63 2.02
CA PHE A 472 32.55 26.77 3.31
C PHE A 472 34.04 27.04 3.09
N GLN A 473 34.64 27.90 3.91
CA GLN A 473 36.08 28.17 3.83
C GLN A 473 36.84 27.00 4.47
N SER A 474 37.78 26.41 3.75
CA SER A 474 38.71 25.43 4.32
C SER A 474 39.60 26.12 5.34
N THR A 475 39.58 25.65 6.59
CA THR A 475 40.62 26.00 7.57
C THR A 475 41.93 25.36 7.12
N GLU A 476 42.83 26.17 6.55
CA GLU A 476 44.20 25.74 6.33
C GLU A 476 44.88 25.44 7.68
N PRO A 477 45.67 24.35 7.82
CA PRO A 477 46.35 24.04 9.07
C PRO A 477 47.58 24.89 9.43
N ASP A 478 47.86 26.06 8.81
CA ASP A 478 49.22 26.64 8.85
C ASP A 478 49.38 28.13 9.25
N ASP A 479 48.44 28.71 10.00
CA ASP A 479 48.61 30.05 10.62
C ASP A 479 48.97 29.97 12.12
N LEU A 480 49.82 29.02 12.49
CA LEU A 480 50.57 29.04 13.76
C LEU A 480 52.06 29.21 13.49
N VAL A 481 52.44 30.32 12.84
CA VAL A 481 53.79 30.86 12.97
C VAL A 481 53.82 31.67 14.28
N PRO A 482 54.51 31.22 15.35
CA PRO A 482 54.72 32.08 16.50
C PRO A 482 55.64 33.22 16.07
N ASP A 483 55.16 34.45 16.24
CA ASP A 483 55.95 35.67 16.17
C ASP A 483 57.09 35.59 17.22
N ARG A 484 58.22 35.04 16.79
CA ARG A 484 59.53 35.28 17.37
C ARG A 484 60.16 36.36 16.51
N ASP A 485 60.01 37.62 16.91
CA ASP A 485 61.14 38.48 17.26
C ASP A 485 60.67 39.92 17.50
N ALA A 486 60.44 40.27 18.76
CA ALA A 486 60.51 41.66 19.19
C ALA A 486 60.96 41.72 20.64
N HIS A 487 62.28 41.59 20.89
CA HIS A 487 63.02 42.24 22.00
C HIS A 487 64.53 41.96 21.85
N SER A 488 65.25 42.84 21.14
CA SER A 488 66.58 43.36 21.54
C SER A 488 67.16 44.30 20.47
N THR A 489 67.04 45.61 20.67
CA THR A 489 68.13 46.61 20.86
C THR A 489 67.58 48.00 20.67
#